data_AF-A0A931W1F1-F1
#
_entry.id   AF-A0A931W1F1-F1
#
_cell.length_a   1.000
_cell.length_b   1.000
_cell.length_c   1.000
_cell.angle_alpha   90.00
_cell.angle_beta   90.00
_cell.angle_gamma   90.00
#
_symmetry.space_group_name_H-M   'P 1'
#
loop_
_entity.id
_entity.type
_entity.pdbx_description
1 polymer ?
#
loop_
_entity_poly.entity_id
_entity_poly.type
_entity_poly.pdbx_seq_one_letter_code
_entity_poly.pdbx_strand_id
1 'polypeptide(L)'
;MKHEYTHFLIREKIGKYEIPMWLDEGLAEYVAYSLPPFEMEKSYLGFGDMYFREAINNNELIDWDILFRTDRRYFLSLPEKERSYKFRLAYSQCFTFVKFLIDTYGIEKLFNLLEIFSHNDNLKEVFEIVYEEGFEKIEKKWFELQKAHLSSKMKAGWQTTPF
;
A
#
# COMPACT_ATOMS: atom_id res chain seq x y z
N MET A 1 2.80 -2.37 17.96
CA MET A 1 3.97 -3.26 18.12
C MET A 1 4.23 -4.09 16.87
N LYS A 2 3.22 -4.72 16.24
CA LYS A 2 3.39 -5.54 15.02
C LYS A 2 4.01 -4.78 13.85
N HIS A 3 3.54 -3.55 13.57
CA HIS A 3 4.05 -2.67 12.50
C HIS A 3 5.58 -2.49 12.55
N GLU A 4 6.09 -1.96 13.66
CA GLU A 4 7.54 -1.74 13.85
C GLU A 4 8.36 -3.03 13.84
N TYR A 5 7.79 -4.13 14.33
CA TYR A 5 8.44 -5.43 14.29
C TYR A 5 8.55 -5.97 12.86
N THR A 6 7.56 -5.70 12.00
CA THR A 6 7.63 -6.03 10.57
C THR A 6 8.79 -5.30 9.89
N HIS A 7 8.97 -4.00 10.14
CA HIS A 7 10.13 -3.25 9.62
C HIS A 7 11.46 -3.89 10.05
N PHE A 8 11.56 -4.31 11.30
CA PHE A 8 12.75 -4.99 11.81
C PHE A 8 13.01 -6.30 11.04
N LEU A 9 12.01 -7.16 10.90
CA LEU A 9 12.14 -8.44 10.19
C LEU A 9 12.50 -8.28 8.71
N ILE A 10 11.88 -7.30 8.04
CA ILE A 10 12.19 -6.97 6.66
C ILE A 10 13.67 -6.58 6.55
N ARG A 11 14.14 -5.66 7.39
CA ARG A 11 15.54 -5.19 7.41
C ARG A 11 16.55 -6.31 7.70
N GLU A 12 16.23 -7.19 8.64
CA GLU A 12 17.06 -8.38 8.92
C GLU A 12 17.18 -9.29 7.68
N LYS A 13 16.12 -9.40 6.88
CA LYS A 13 16.08 -10.25 5.69
C LYS A 13 16.77 -9.63 4.48
N ILE A 14 16.56 -8.33 4.23
CA ILE A 14 17.10 -7.62 3.05
C ILE A 14 18.49 -7.03 3.30
N GLY A 15 18.93 -6.89 4.56
CA GLY A 15 20.24 -6.34 4.90
C GLY A 15 20.37 -4.84 4.62
N LYS A 16 21.40 -4.45 3.86
CA LYS A 16 21.76 -3.03 3.64
C LYS A 16 20.97 -2.34 2.51
N TYR A 17 20.15 -3.09 1.77
CA TYR A 17 19.38 -2.53 0.67
C TYR A 17 18.23 -1.67 1.18
N GLU A 18 18.01 -0.54 0.53
CA GLU A 18 16.86 0.32 0.84
C GLU A 18 15.60 -0.29 0.23
N ILE A 19 14.63 -0.62 1.09
CA ILE A 19 13.31 -1.05 0.65
C ILE A 19 12.47 0.20 0.32
N PRO A 20 11.79 0.25 -0.83
CA PRO A 20 10.95 1.38 -1.15
C PRO A 20 9.78 1.48 -0.17
N MET A 21 9.37 2.71 0.16
CA MET A 21 8.36 2.98 1.19
C MET A 21 7.08 2.17 0.99
N TRP A 22 6.64 2.03 -0.27
CA TRP A 22 5.38 1.37 -0.54
C TRP A 22 5.34 -0.07 -0.08
N LEU A 23 6.48 -0.76 -0.17
CA LEU A 23 6.59 -2.15 0.21
C LEU A 23 6.83 -2.28 1.71
N ASP A 24 7.69 -1.45 2.29
CA ASP A 24 8.01 -1.46 3.73
C ASP A 24 6.77 -1.14 4.58
N GLU A 25 6.14 0.02 4.32
CA GLU A 25 4.95 0.46 5.06
C GLU A 25 3.72 -0.35 4.68
N GLY A 26 3.57 -0.74 3.40
CA GLY A 26 2.44 -1.55 2.95
C GLY A 26 2.41 -2.94 3.61
N LEU A 27 3.56 -3.59 3.76
CA LEU A 27 3.68 -4.85 4.50
C LEU A 27 3.47 -4.68 6.00
N ALA A 28 4.03 -3.62 6.58
CA ALA A 28 3.89 -3.34 8.00
C ALA A 28 2.42 -3.11 8.39
N GLU A 29 1.69 -2.32 7.58
CA GLU A 29 0.23 -2.13 7.73
C GLU A 29 -0.53 -3.44 7.49
N TYR A 30 -0.17 -4.21 6.46
CA TYR A 30 -0.81 -5.50 6.18
C TYR A 30 -0.72 -6.45 7.38
N VAL A 31 0.46 -6.63 7.95
CA VAL A 31 0.67 -7.49 9.12
C VAL A 31 -0.01 -6.92 10.36
N ALA A 32 0.00 -5.60 10.55
CA ALA A 32 -0.67 -4.96 11.67
C ALA A 32 -2.17 -5.25 11.70
N TYR A 33 -2.83 -5.27 10.54
CA TYR A 33 -4.27 -5.51 10.41
C TYR A 33 -4.67 -6.96 10.15
N SER A 34 -3.75 -7.84 9.74
CA SER A 34 -4.08 -9.23 9.40
C SER A 34 -3.96 -10.20 10.58
N LEU A 35 -3.33 -9.78 11.68
CA LEU A 35 -3.11 -10.65 12.84
C LEU A 35 -4.09 -10.34 14.00
N PRO A 36 -4.70 -11.36 14.64
CA PRO A 36 -5.60 -11.18 15.79
C PRO A 36 -5.00 -10.34 16.93
N PRO A 37 -5.80 -9.61 17.74
CA PRO A 37 -7.26 -9.62 17.81
C PRO A 37 -7.94 -8.64 16.83
N PHE A 38 -7.17 -7.97 15.97
CA PHE A 38 -7.75 -7.16 14.90
C PHE A 38 -8.14 -8.09 13.76
N GLU A 39 -9.43 -8.41 13.68
CA GLU A 39 -10.01 -8.94 12.45
C GLU A 39 -10.03 -7.79 11.43
N MET A 40 -9.49 -8.05 10.23
CA MET A 40 -9.38 -7.11 9.09
C MET A 40 -10.66 -6.29 8.82
N GLU A 41 -11.81 -6.80 9.25
CA GLU A 41 -13.12 -6.20 8.98
C GLU A 41 -13.34 -4.86 9.70
N LYS A 42 -12.62 -4.55 10.79
CA LYS A 42 -12.82 -3.31 11.57
C LYS A 42 -11.87 -2.14 11.28
N SER A 43 -10.77 -2.34 10.56
CA SER A 43 -9.75 -1.29 10.35
C SER A 43 -9.70 -0.67 8.96
N TYR A 44 -10.45 -1.21 7.99
CA TYR A 44 -10.81 -0.49 6.75
C TYR A 44 -11.57 0.81 6.99
N LEU A 45 -11.89 1.18 8.24
CA LEU A 45 -12.77 2.30 8.61
C LEU A 45 -12.05 3.42 9.37
N GLY A 46 -10.72 3.42 9.44
CA GLY A 46 -9.95 4.52 10.02
C GLY A 46 -9.89 5.76 9.11
N PHE A 47 -9.38 6.89 9.62
CA PHE A 47 -9.22 8.15 8.87
C PHE A 47 -8.50 8.00 7.52
N GLY A 48 -7.60 7.02 7.36
CA GLY A 48 -6.93 6.74 6.08
C GLY A 48 -7.88 6.30 4.96
N ASP A 49 -8.97 5.61 5.31
CA ASP A 49 -9.99 5.15 4.35
C ASP A 49 -10.74 6.31 3.72
N MET A 50 -11.07 7.35 4.49
CA MET A 50 -11.76 8.54 3.95
C MET A 50 -10.91 9.24 2.89
N TYR A 51 -9.63 9.52 3.20
CA TYR A 51 -8.72 10.18 2.27
C TYR A 51 -8.44 9.32 1.03
N PHE A 52 -8.29 8.01 1.22
CA PHE A 52 -8.08 7.08 0.12
C PHE A 52 -9.30 7.00 -0.81
N ARG A 53 -10.52 6.98 -0.25
CA ARG A 53 -11.77 7.00 -1.03
C ARG A 53 -11.92 8.25 -1.85
N GLU A 54 -11.70 9.39 -1.23
CA GLU A 54 -11.72 10.69 -1.90
C GLU A 54 -10.69 10.70 -3.05
N ALA A 55 -9.45 10.26 -2.78
CA ALA A 55 -8.40 10.20 -3.79
C ALA A 55 -8.71 9.23 -4.95
N ILE A 56 -9.32 8.07 -4.70
CA ILE A 56 -9.75 7.13 -5.75
C ILE A 56 -10.84 7.75 -6.63
N ASN A 57 -11.80 8.46 -6.03
CA ASN A 57 -12.89 9.11 -6.75
C ASN A 57 -12.41 10.29 -7.59
N ASN A 58 -11.48 11.09 -7.05
CA ASN A 58 -10.93 12.26 -7.72
C ASN A 58 -9.74 11.95 -8.64
N ASN A 59 -9.23 10.71 -8.62
CA ASN A 59 -8.00 10.31 -9.31
C ASN A 59 -6.76 11.11 -8.83
N GLU A 60 -6.66 11.31 -7.51
CA GLU A 60 -5.65 12.13 -6.82
C GLU A 60 -4.71 11.29 -5.92
N LEU A 61 -4.50 10.03 -6.31
CA LEU A 61 -3.55 9.14 -5.66
C LEU A 61 -2.14 9.72 -5.64
N ILE A 62 -1.30 9.22 -4.73
CA ILE A 62 0.12 9.55 -4.75
C ILE A 62 0.74 8.90 -6.00
N ASP A 63 1.56 9.67 -6.71
CA ASP A 63 2.32 9.16 -7.84
C ASP A 63 3.23 8.00 -7.40
N TRP A 64 3.19 6.90 -8.15
CA TRP A 64 4.00 5.72 -7.85
C TRP A 64 5.49 5.98 -7.92
N ASP A 65 5.97 6.88 -8.79
CA ASP A 65 7.40 7.25 -8.82
C ASP A 65 7.83 7.87 -7.47
N ILE A 66 6.95 8.61 -6.79
CA ILE A 66 7.22 9.10 -5.44
C ILE A 66 7.31 7.92 -4.46
N LEU A 67 6.31 7.03 -4.48
CA LEU A 67 6.26 5.88 -3.56
C LEU A 67 7.39 4.85 -3.79
N PHE A 68 7.92 4.80 -5.01
CA PHE A 68 9.02 3.96 -5.45
C PHE A 68 10.39 4.50 -5.08
N ARG A 69 10.57 5.83 -5.11
CA ARG A 69 11.89 6.46 -4.99
C ARG A 69 12.12 7.17 -3.66
N THR A 70 11.09 7.23 -2.82
CA THR A 70 11.17 7.97 -1.56
C THR A 70 10.87 7.08 -0.36
N ASP A 71 11.22 7.60 0.82
CA ASP A 71 10.88 7.04 2.11
C ASP A 71 9.98 8.01 2.90
N ARG A 72 9.55 7.59 4.10
CA ARG A 72 8.70 8.39 5.00
C ARG A 72 9.18 9.84 5.24
N ARG A 73 10.49 10.10 5.18
CA ARG A 73 11.11 11.43 5.35
C ARG A 73 10.62 12.41 4.30
N TYR A 74 10.35 11.96 3.07
CA TYR A 74 9.78 12.80 2.02
C TYR A 74 8.45 13.40 2.49
N PHE A 75 7.52 12.56 2.97
CA PHE A 75 6.23 13.03 3.43
C PHE A 75 6.32 13.92 4.68
N LEU A 76 7.26 13.62 5.60
CA LEU A 76 7.51 14.46 6.77
C LEU A 76 8.09 15.84 6.41
N SER A 77 8.76 15.96 5.26
CA SER A 77 9.28 17.24 4.76
C SER A 77 8.22 18.12 4.09
N LEU A 78 7.04 17.58 3.78
CA LEU A 78 5.96 18.35 3.15
C LEU A 78 5.46 19.49 4.06
N PRO A 79 4.91 20.57 3.45
CA PRO A 79 4.24 21.62 4.18
C PRO A 79 3.18 21.07 5.13
N GLU A 80 3.05 21.66 6.33
CA GLU A 80 2.15 21.18 7.39
C GLU A 80 0.72 20.95 6.90
N LYS A 81 0.20 21.89 6.08
CA LYS A 81 -1.13 21.84 5.48
C LYS A 81 -1.39 20.62 4.57
N GLU A 82 -0.34 20.04 3.98
CA GLU A 82 -0.44 18.91 3.05
C GLU A 82 0.02 17.58 3.70
N ARG A 83 0.91 17.68 4.69
CA ARG A 83 1.58 16.54 5.32
C ARG A 83 0.61 15.49 5.82
N SER A 84 -0.37 15.87 6.65
CA SER A 84 -1.29 14.90 7.28
C SER A 84 -2.09 14.12 6.23
N TYR A 85 -2.62 14.83 5.23
CA TYR A 85 -3.38 14.22 4.13
C TYR A 85 -2.50 13.29 3.29
N LYS A 86 -1.39 13.80 2.74
CA LYS A 86 -0.51 13.04 1.85
C LYS A 86 0.13 11.84 2.55
N PHE A 87 0.50 11.99 3.83
CA PHE A 87 1.04 10.90 4.63
C PHE A 87 0.02 9.77 4.82
N ARG A 88 -1.22 10.08 5.24
CA ARG A 88 -2.26 9.07 5.42
C ARG A 88 -2.68 8.40 4.11
N LEU A 89 -2.74 9.19 3.04
CA LEU A 89 -3.06 8.67 1.70
C LEU A 89 -1.98 7.71 1.21
N ALA A 90 -0.69 8.06 1.36
CA ALA A 90 0.43 7.19 0.99
C ALA A 90 0.32 5.82 1.68
N TYR A 91 0.17 5.80 3.01
CA TYR A 91 0.05 4.54 3.76
C TYR A 91 -1.15 3.71 3.30
N SER A 92 -2.30 4.35 3.07
CA SER A 92 -3.51 3.65 2.61
C SER A 92 -3.35 3.06 1.20
N GLN A 93 -2.71 3.80 0.29
CA GLN A 93 -2.39 3.32 -1.05
C GLN A 93 -1.41 2.14 -1.01
N CYS A 94 -0.35 2.23 -0.20
CA CYS A 94 0.66 1.19 -0.05
C CYS A 94 0.06 -0.10 0.54
N PHE A 95 -0.70 0.01 1.62
CA PHE A 95 -1.40 -1.11 2.25
C PHE A 95 -2.36 -1.81 1.27
N THR A 96 -3.24 -1.05 0.61
CA THR A 96 -4.25 -1.64 -0.27
C THR A 96 -3.62 -2.30 -1.49
N PHE A 97 -2.49 -1.78 -1.99
CA PHE A 97 -1.75 -2.37 -3.08
C PHE A 97 -1.04 -3.66 -2.66
N VAL A 98 -0.33 -3.68 -1.53
CA VAL A 98 0.29 -4.91 -0.99
C VAL A 98 -0.76 -5.97 -0.73
N LYS A 99 -1.88 -5.60 -0.12
CA LYS A 99 -3.00 -6.52 0.08
C LYS A 99 -3.52 -7.10 -1.24
N PHE A 100 -3.71 -6.27 -2.25
CA PHE A 100 -4.12 -6.72 -3.57
C PHE A 100 -3.12 -7.71 -4.18
N LEU A 101 -1.81 -7.45 -4.05
CA LEU A 101 -0.79 -8.36 -4.54
C LEU A 101 -0.87 -9.73 -3.85
N ILE A 102 -1.03 -9.74 -2.52
CA ILE A 102 -1.15 -10.97 -1.73
C ILE A 102 -2.45 -11.72 -2.07
N ASP A 103 -3.59 -11.02 -2.10
CA ASP A 103 -4.89 -11.64 -2.36
C ASP A 103 -4.99 -12.20 -3.79
N THR A 104 -4.32 -11.57 -4.75
CA THR A 104 -4.42 -11.92 -6.19
C THR A 104 -3.34 -12.92 -6.63
N TYR A 105 -2.11 -12.76 -6.15
CA TYR A 105 -0.95 -13.52 -6.63
C TYR A 105 -0.30 -14.39 -5.55
N GLY A 106 -0.75 -14.29 -4.31
CA GLY A 106 -0.21 -15.03 -3.17
C GLY A 106 1.01 -14.37 -2.53
N ILE A 107 1.23 -14.69 -1.25
CA ILE A 107 2.32 -14.15 -0.45
C ILE A 107 3.71 -14.57 -0.97
N GLU A 108 3.81 -15.75 -1.60
CA GLU A 108 5.07 -16.27 -2.17
C GLU A 108 5.64 -15.34 -3.25
N LYS A 109 4.77 -14.84 -4.15
CA LYS A 109 5.18 -13.88 -5.19
C LYS A 109 5.66 -12.57 -4.57
N LEU A 110 5.07 -12.12 -3.45
CA LEU A 110 5.54 -10.93 -2.74
C LEU A 110 6.91 -11.14 -2.07
N PHE A 111 7.20 -12.34 -1.57
CA PHE A 111 8.53 -12.65 -1.06
C PHE A 111 9.58 -12.68 -2.18
N ASN A 112 9.24 -13.23 -3.35
CA ASN A 112 10.12 -13.18 -4.52
C ASN A 112 10.39 -11.73 -4.95
N LEU A 113 9.37 -10.87 -4.88
CA LEU A 113 9.51 -9.44 -5.12
C LEU A 113 10.53 -8.78 -4.16
N LEU A 114 10.43 -9.05 -2.86
CA LEU A 114 11.38 -8.56 -1.85
C LEU A 114 12.81 -9.03 -2.13
N GLU A 115 12.99 -10.29 -2.53
CA GLU A 115 14.30 -10.86 -2.83
C GLU A 115 14.93 -10.22 -4.07
N ILE A 116 14.16 -10.01 -5.13
CA ILE A 116 14.67 -9.39 -6.35
C ILE A 116 14.94 -7.90 -6.14
N PHE A 117 14.14 -7.19 -5.33
CA PHE A 117 14.43 -5.79 -4.99
C PHE A 117 15.78 -5.60 -4.31
N SER A 118 16.23 -6.58 -3.52
CA SER A 118 17.56 -6.50 -2.92
C SER A 118 18.71 -6.56 -3.96
N HIS A 119 18.43 -6.73 -5.26
CA HIS A 119 19.44 -6.83 -6.31
C HIS A 119 19.15 -6.02 -7.57
N ASN A 120 18.01 -5.31 -7.67
CA ASN A 120 17.61 -4.60 -8.89
C ASN A 120 16.87 -3.28 -8.59
N ASP A 121 17.37 -2.18 -9.15
CA ASP A 121 16.82 -0.83 -8.97
C ASP A 121 15.67 -0.50 -9.96
N ASN A 122 15.44 -1.34 -10.97
CA ASN A 122 14.40 -1.15 -11.98
C ASN A 122 13.09 -1.83 -11.57
N LEU A 123 12.32 -1.15 -10.73
CA LEU A 123 11.03 -1.62 -10.22
C LEU A 123 10.09 -2.18 -11.28
N LYS A 124 9.95 -1.52 -12.44
CA LYS A 124 9.00 -1.95 -13.47
C LYS A 124 9.38 -3.31 -14.06
N GLU A 125 10.67 -3.54 -14.26
CA GLU A 125 11.20 -4.82 -14.71
C GLU A 125 11.03 -5.91 -13.65
N VAL A 126 11.18 -5.57 -12.36
CA VAL A 126 10.93 -6.54 -11.26
C VAL A 126 9.49 -7.03 -11.27
N PHE A 127 8.50 -6.16 -11.54
CA PHE A 127 7.10 -6.58 -11.65
C PHE A 127 6.89 -7.58 -12.81
N GLU A 128 7.50 -7.33 -13.96
CA GLU A 128 7.43 -8.26 -15.10
C GLU A 128 8.05 -9.61 -14.78
N ILE A 129 9.20 -9.64 -14.08
CA ILE A 129 9.87 -10.89 -13.69
C ILE A 129 9.02 -11.68 -12.69
N VAL A 130 8.47 -11.01 -11.67
CA VAL A 130 7.81 -11.70 -10.56
C VAL A 130 6.38 -12.07 -10.91
N TYR A 131 5.62 -11.13 -11.45
CA TYR A 131 4.19 -11.29 -11.68
C TYR A 131 3.85 -11.65 -13.13
N GLU A 132 4.86 -11.76 -13.99
CA GLU A 132 4.69 -12.06 -15.43
C GLU A 132 3.79 -11.00 -16.11
N GLU A 133 3.78 -9.80 -15.54
CA GLU A 133 2.89 -8.70 -15.91
C GLU A 133 3.52 -7.35 -15.53
N GLY A 134 3.49 -6.39 -16.45
CA GLY A 134 4.02 -5.05 -16.22
C GLY A 134 3.26 -4.29 -15.13
N PHE A 135 3.99 -3.45 -14.40
CA PHE A 135 3.47 -2.67 -13.28
C PHE A 135 2.20 -1.90 -13.63
N GLU A 136 2.15 -1.23 -14.79
CA GLU A 136 1.01 -0.40 -15.23
C GLU A 136 -0.28 -1.23 -15.35
N LYS A 137 -0.18 -2.49 -15.75
CA LYS A 137 -1.34 -3.37 -15.88
C LYS A 137 -1.82 -3.88 -14.52
N ILE A 138 -0.89 -4.15 -13.61
CA ILE A 138 -1.18 -4.51 -12.21
C ILE A 138 -1.82 -3.32 -11.48
N GLU A 139 -1.23 -2.13 -11.60
CA GLU A 139 -1.76 -0.88 -11.06
C GLU A 139 -3.20 -0.64 -11.54
N LYS A 140 -3.44 -0.77 -12.84
CA LYS A 140 -4.79 -0.61 -13.40
C LYS A 140 -5.78 -1.61 -12.80
N LYS A 141 -5.41 -2.88 -12.68
CA LYS A 141 -6.27 -3.91 -12.06
C LYS A 141 -6.60 -3.57 -10.61
N TRP A 142 -5.58 -3.18 -9.84
CA TRP A 142 -5.76 -2.73 -8.46
C TRP A 142 -6.71 -1.54 -8.39
N PHE A 143 -6.50 -0.50 -9.20
CA PHE A 143 -7.30 0.71 -9.20
C PHE A 143 -8.78 0.44 -9.52
N GLU A 144 -9.05 -0.38 -10.55
CA GLU A 144 -10.42 -0.78 -10.89
C GLU A 144 -11.09 -1.59 -9.78
N LEU A 145 -10.33 -2.47 -9.09
CA LEU A 145 -10.84 -3.19 -7.93
C LEU A 145 -11.23 -2.23 -6.80
N GLN A 146 -10.41 -1.22 -6.51
CA GLN A 146 -10.74 -0.20 -5.50
C GLN A 146 -12.03 0.52 -5.87
N LYS A 147 -12.16 1.00 -7.12
CA LYS A 147 -13.39 1.66 -7.60
C LYS A 147 -14.63 0.78 -7.48
N ALA A 148 -14.52 -0.50 -7.83
CA ALA A 148 -15.61 -1.45 -7.74
C ALA A 148 -16.06 -1.67 -6.28
N HIS A 149 -15.10 -1.80 -5.35
CA HIS A 149 -15.37 -1.96 -3.92
C HIS A 149 -16.05 -0.74 -3.30
N LEU A 150 -15.65 0.47 -3.70
CA LEU A 150 -16.31 1.69 -3.22
C LEU A 150 -17.73 1.81 -3.76
N SER A 151 -17.93 1.47 -5.04
CA SER A 151 -19.24 1.51 -5.69
C SER A 151 -20.22 0.48 -5.09
N SER A 152 -19.75 -0.73 -4.75
CA SER A 152 -20.59 -1.76 -4.13
C SER A 152 -21.01 -1.38 -2.70
N LYS A 153 -20.10 -0.80 -1.92
CA LYS A 153 -20.40 -0.30 -0.57
C LYS A 153 -21.40 0.84 -0.55
N MET A 154 -21.33 1.77 -1.51
CA MET A 154 -22.34 2.83 -1.67
C MET A 154 -23.73 2.26 -1.97
N LYS A 155 -23.81 1.23 -2.84
CA LYS A 155 -25.08 0.55 -3.18
C LYS A 155 -25.67 -0.25 -2.02
N ALA A 156 -24.84 -0.77 -1.12
CA ALA A 156 -25.27 -1.54 0.05
C ALA A 156 -25.84 -0.67 1.20
N GLY A 157 -26.05 0.63 0.98
CA GLY A 157 -26.76 1.49 1.93
C GLY A 157 -25.96 1.84 3.20
N TRP A 158 -24.64 1.66 3.19
CA TRP A 158 -23.77 2.21 4.22
C TRP A 158 -23.76 3.73 4.07
N GLN A 159 -24.72 4.40 4.73
CA GLN A 159 -24.68 5.84 4.94
C GLN A 159 -23.45 6.13 5.80
N THR A 160 -22.47 6.78 5.20
CA THR A 160 -21.34 7.39 5.89
C THR A 160 -21.91 8.37 6.90
N THR A 161 -21.80 8.04 8.19
CA THR A 161 -22.04 9.03 9.25
C THR A 161 -20.92 10.07 9.13
N PRO A 162 -21.24 11.35 8.87
CA PRO A 162 -20.25 12.40 8.95
C PRO A 162 -20.01 12.69 10.43
N PHE A 163 -18.75 12.64 10.86
CA PHE A 163 -18.31 13.29 12.09
C PHE A 163 -17.17 14.24 11.75
#